data_AF-A0A3N5M1X8-F1
#
_entry.id   AF-A0A3N5M1X8-F1
#
_cell.length_a   1.000
_cell.length_b   1.000
_cell.length_c   1.000
_cell.angle_alpha   90.00
_cell.angle_beta   90.00
_cell.angle_gamma   90.00
#
_symmetry.space_group_name_H-M   'P 1'
#
loop_
_entity.id
_entity.type
_entity.pdbx_description
1 polymer ?
#
loop_
_entity_poly.entity_id
_entity_poly.type
_entity_poly.pdbx_seq_one_letter_code
_entity_poly.pdbx_strand_id
1 'polypeptide(L)'
;PGLRWVKARRAQLTGVCQSPSFAARPYWDAEQVVDAFRRFCEGKAQDSWSFWRAIDLELWLREFCDRPAGLEGVDEATALSASVPGAPVSRGTVPARGDELAPPLVDGAGRAVAERLLAEHAPNATKHLFACVRGRVYARLPVKTDLVGRGDDLEELFHRQVLPHVRPGDLVAIAEKPVATSQGRSWALDEIHPGRLARVLSKAVTRTPHGIGLGIPETMQLAIDEAGAPRILAATAAAAAGRLVRKRGWFYAIAGPAVEAIDGPTPYTLPPHNTHAKLGPAEPDAVAERLARVLRDGLRAGDGDGGASAGKGGAAVHVAVVDVSDLDARVLGASAGTDRALVHRLMLDNPLGQGHEQTPVCVLRDLGPLSPPPA
;
A
#
# COMPACT_ATOMS: atom_id res chain seq x y z
N PRO A 1 -23.62 -10.72 7.72
CA PRO A 1 -22.79 -11.94 7.82
C PRO A 1 -22.11 -12.34 6.49
N GLY A 2 -22.83 -12.33 5.37
CA GLY A 2 -22.36 -12.88 4.09
C GLY A 2 -21.15 -12.22 3.40
N LEU A 3 -20.84 -10.94 3.68
CA LEU A 3 -19.77 -10.20 2.99
C LEU A 3 -18.60 -9.75 3.90
N ARG A 4 -18.48 -10.33 5.11
CA ARG A 4 -17.33 -10.01 5.98
C ARG A 4 -15.99 -10.36 5.34
N TRP A 5 -15.95 -11.44 4.57
CA TRP A 5 -14.76 -11.89 3.85
C TRP A 5 -14.33 -10.90 2.76
N VAL A 6 -15.28 -10.22 2.10
CA VAL A 6 -15.00 -9.17 1.11
C VAL A 6 -14.25 -8.02 1.77
N LYS A 7 -14.73 -7.58 2.94
CA LYS A 7 -14.05 -6.54 3.72
C LYS A 7 -12.68 -6.97 4.22
N ALA A 8 -12.51 -8.25 4.54
CA ALA A 8 -11.22 -8.82 4.94
C ALA A 8 -10.23 -8.95 3.77
N ARG A 9 -10.72 -9.10 2.54
CA ARG A 9 -9.91 -9.16 1.30
C ARG A 9 -9.89 -7.84 0.52
N ARG A 10 -10.18 -6.73 1.19
CA ARG A 10 -10.33 -5.43 0.52
C ARG A 10 -9.10 -5.00 -0.25
N ALA A 11 -7.90 -5.33 0.23
CA ALA A 11 -6.66 -5.00 -0.45
C ALA A 11 -6.59 -5.74 -1.79
N GLN A 12 -6.72 -7.07 -1.76
CA GLN A 12 -6.67 -7.91 -2.96
C GLN A 12 -7.73 -7.49 -3.99
N LEU A 13 -8.97 -7.24 -3.53
CA LEU A 13 -10.06 -6.84 -4.41
C LEU A 13 -9.88 -5.42 -4.97
N THR A 14 -9.26 -4.52 -4.21
CA THR A 14 -8.89 -3.20 -4.75
C THR A 14 -7.80 -3.33 -5.80
N GLY A 15 -6.81 -4.21 -5.59
CA GLY A 15 -5.80 -4.50 -6.61
C GLY A 15 -6.42 -5.01 -7.92
N VAL A 16 -7.45 -5.87 -7.84
CA VAL A 16 -8.22 -6.29 -9.02
C VAL A 16 -8.90 -5.10 -9.69
N CYS A 17 -9.61 -4.26 -8.93
CA CYS A 17 -10.33 -3.10 -9.46
C CYS A 17 -9.41 -1.99 -10.00
N GLN A 18 -8.15 -1.96 -9.54
CA GLN A 18 -7.13 -1.03 -10.00
C GLN A 18 -6.22 -1.63 -11.06
N SER A 19 -6.40 -2.89 -11.50
CA SER A 19 -5.52 -3.42 -12.54
C SER A 19 -5.78 -2.74 -13.90
N PRO A 20 -4.77 -2.68 -14.79
CA PRO A 20 -4.97 -2.16 -16.15
C PRO A 20 -6.07 -2.92 -16.91
N SER A 21 -6.14 -4.24 -16.78
CA SER A 21 -7.16 -5.07 -17.42
C SER A 21 -8.58 -4.72 -16.98
N PHE A 22 -8.79 -4.42 -15.69
CA PHE A 22 -10.10 -4.02 -15.18
C PHE A 22 -10.49 -2.63 -15.67
N ALA A 23 -9.53 -1.70 -15.71
CA ALA A 23 -9.72 -0.35 -16.22
C ALA A 23 -9.96 -0.29 -17.73
N ALA A 24 -9.46 -1.27 -18.49
CA ALA A 24 -9.64 -1.36 -19.93
C ALA A 24 -11.04 -1.81 -20.36
N ARG A 25 -11.88 -2.30 -19.43
CA ARG A 25 -13.21 -2.81 -19.77
C ARG A 25 -14.18 -1.66 -20.10
N PRO A 26 -14.97 -1.75 -21.18
CA PRO A 26 -15.90 -0.69 -21.57
C PRO A 26 -17.19 -0.65 -20.73
N TYR A 27 -17.39 -1.62 -19.84
CA TYR A 27 -18.66 -1.83 -19.14
C TYR A 27 -18.82 -0.96 -17.89
N TRP A 28 -17.73 -0.40 -17.35
CA TRP A 28 -17.72 0.37 -16.11
C TRP A 28 -16.62 1.42 -16.08
N ASP A 29 -16.78 2.38 -15.17
CA ASP A 29 -15.72 3.29 -14.77
C ASP A 29 -14.98 2.68 -13.57
N ALA A 30 -13.71 2.30 -13.76
CA ALA A 30 -12.93 1.64 -12.72
C ALA A 30 -12.70 2.50 -11.47
N GLU A 31 -12.49 3.82 -11.63
CA GLU A 31 -12.28 4.72 -10.49
C GLU A 31 -13.54 4.79 -9.63
N GLN A 32 -14.71 4.88 -10.26
CA GLN A 32 -15.99 4.89 -9.54
C GLN A 32 -16.25 3.56 -8.83
N VAL A 33 -15.86 2.42 -9.43
CA VAL A 33 -15.97 1.11 -8.77
C VAL A 33 -15.07 1.05 -7.54
N VAL A 34 -13.81 1.49 -7.64
CA VAL A 34 -12.88 1.55 -6.49
C VAL A 34 -13.44 2.42 -5.38
N ASP A 35 -13.96 3.61 -5.69
CA ASP A 35 -14.56 4.52 -4.71
C ASP A 35 -15.80 3.92 -4.02
N ALA A 36 -16.70 3.33 -4.80
CA ALA A 36 -17.88 2.66 -4.27
C ALA A 36 -17.48 1.49 -3.35
N PHE A 37 -16.51 0.68 -3.78
CA PHE A 37 -16.00 -0.45 -3.00
C PHE A 37 -15.38 0.00 -1.67
N ARG A 38 -14.59 1.09 -1.69
CA ARG A 38 -13.97 1.67 -0.49
C ARG A 38 -15.01 2.20 0.49
N ARG A 39 -16.01 2.94 0.01
CA ARG A 39 -17.14 3.41 0.83
C ARG A 39 -17.93 2.26 1.47
N PHE A 40 -18.17 1.17 0.73
CA PHE A 40 -18.80 -0.04 1.28
C PHE A 40 -17.94 -0.66 2.38
N CYS A 41 -16.65 -0.78 2.12
CA CYS A 41 -15.65 -1.30 3.04
C CYS A 41 -15.65 -0.50 4.36
N GLU A 42 -15.72 0.83 4.29
CA GLU A 42 -15.82 1.76 5.44
C GLU A 42 -17.20 1.73 6.14
N GLY A 43 -18.20 1.05 5.57
CA GLY A 43 -19.57 1.04 6.09
C GLY A 43 -20.38 2.30 5.78
N LYS A 44 -19.90 3.14 4.85
CA LYS A 44 -20.58 4.33 4.33
C LYS A 44 -21.57 4.03 3.20
N ALA A 45 -21.58 2.80 2.68
CA ALA A 45 -22.51 2.32 1.67
C ALA A 45 -23.04 0.92 2.03
N GLN A 46 -24.31 0.67 1.72
CA GLN A 46 -25.02 -0.58 2.03
C GLN A 46 -25.08 -1.55 0.84
N ASP A 47 -25.11 -1.03 -0.39
CA ASP A 47 -25.27 -1.84 -1.60
C ASP A 47 -23.91 -2.35 -2.12
N SER A 48 -23.82 -3.68 -2.24
CA SER A 48 -22.60 -4.40 -2.57
C SER A 48 -22.59 -5.05 -3.95
N TRP A 49 -23.75 -5.16 -4.60
CA TRP A 49 -23.89 -6.09 -5.72
C TRP A 49 -23.27 -5.56 -7.02
N SER A 50 -23.25 -4.25 -7.23
CA SER A 50 -22.75 -3.67 -8.48
C SER A 50 -21.24 -3.81 -8.65
N PHE A 51 -20.44 -3.47 -7.63
CA PHE A 51 -18.98 -3.68 -7.71
C PHE A 51 -18.61 -5.17 -7.69
N TRP A 52 -19.39 -5.99 -6.98
CA TRP A 52 -19.13 -7.43 -6.91
C TRP A 52 -19.30 -8.10 -8.27
N ARG A 53 -20.36 -7.73 -9.02
CA ARG A 53 -20.55 -8.20 -10.40
C ARG A 53 -19.42 -7.78 -11.33
N ALA A 54 -18.90 -6.57 -11.19
CA ALA A 54 -17.76 -6.11 -11.99
C ALA A 54 -16.50 -6.92 -11.69
N ILE A 55 -16.20 -7.16 -10.40
CA ILE A 55 -15.07 -7.99 -9.98
C ILE A 55 -15.23 -9.43 -10.49
N ASP A 56 -16.39 -10.04 -10.30
CA ASP A 56 -16.66 -11.41 -10.75
C ASP A 56 -16.52 -11.53 -12.27
N LEU A 57 -17.08 -10.58 -13.02
CA LEU A 57 -16.97 -10.57 -14.47
C LEU A 57 -15.51 -10.42 -14.91
N GLU A 58 -14.74 -9.53 -14.28
CA GLU A 58 -13.32 -9.39 -14.59
C GLU A 58 -12.55 -10.68 -14.34
N LEU A 59 -12.75 -11.31 -13.19
CA LEU A 59 -12.04 -12.56 -12.86
C LEU A 59 -12.43 -13.67 -13.83
N TRP A 60 -13.69 -13.72 -14.26
CA TRP A 60 -14.15 -14.66 -15.28
C TRP A 60 -13.51 -14.37 -16.65
N LEU A 61 -13.45 -13.11 -17.08
CA LEU A 61 -12.84 -12.72 -18.35
C LEU A 61 -11.35 -13.08 -18.39
N ARG A 62 -10.60 -12.79 -17.32
CA ARG A 62 -9.17 -13.15 -17.22
C ARG A 62 -8.94 -14.66 -17.33
N GLU A 63 -9.85 -15.44 -16.74
CA GLU A 63 -9.73 -16.90 -16.69
C GLU A 63 -10.14 -17.57 -18.00
N PHE A 64 -11.21 -17.09 -18.64
CA PHE A 64 -11.89 -17.81 -19.72
C PHE A 64 -11.86 -17.11 -21.08
N CYS A 65 -11.62 -15.80 -21.16
CA CYS A 65 -11.71 -15.04 -22.41
C CYS A 65 -10.39 -14.44 -22.85
N ASP A 66 -9.61 -13.87 -21.93
CA ASP A 66 -8.35 -13.19 -22.28
C ASP A 66 -7.19 -14.17 -22.52
N ARG A 67 -7.45 -15.48 -22.35
CA ARG A 67 -6.50 -16.53 -22.69
C ARG A 67 -6.79 -17.03 -24.11
N PRO A 68 -5.80 -17.04 -25.02
CA PRO A 68 -5.99 -17.73 -26.28
C PRO A 68 -6.25 -19.22 -25.99
N ALA A 69 -7.41 -19.71 -26.45
CA ALA A 69 -7.73 -21.14 -26.47
C ALA A 69 -6.99 -21.89 -27.60
N GLY A 70 -6.02 -21.23 -28.26
CA GLY A 70 -5.25 -21.77 -29.36
C GLY A 70 -4.28 -22.83 -28.87
N LEU A 71 -4.67 -24.10 -29.02
CA LEU A 71 -3.73 -25.21 -29.05
C LEU A 71 -3.01 -25.20 -30.41
N GLU A 72 -2.04 -24.30 -30.59
CA GLU A 72 -1.24 -24.27 -31.82
C GLU A 72 -0.41 -25.56 -31.95
N GLY A 73 -0.56 -26.27 -33.06
CA GLY A 73 0.18 -27.50 -33.35
C GLY A 73 -0.34 -28.76 -32.66
N VAL A 74 -1.54 -28.73 -32.05
CA VAL A 74 -2.12 -29.92 -31.45
C VAL A 74 -2.98 -30.66 -32.46
N ASP A 75 -2.58 -31.88 -32.78
CA ASP A 75 -3.40 -32.85 -33.48
C ASP A 75 -4.66 -33.16 -32.64
N GLU A 76 -5.84 -32.77 -33.12
CA GLU A 76 -7.12 -32.94 -32.44
C GLU A 76 -7.35 -34.39 -32.00
N ALA A 77 -6.95 -35.37 -32.82
CA ALA A 77 -7.09 -36.78 -32.50
C ALA A 77 -6.25 -37.18 -31.28
N THR A 78 -5.03 -36.64 -31.17
CA THR A 78 -4.13 -36.84 -30.03
C THR A 78 -4.61 -36.09 -28.78
N ALA A 79 -5.14 -34.87 -28.93
CA ALA A 79 -5.68 -34.08 -27.81
C ALA A 79 -6.93 -34.73 -27.18
N LEU A 80 -7.83 -35.24 -28.01
CA LEU A 80 -9.08 -35.88 -27.58
C LEU A 80 -8.86 -37.28 -26.97
N SER A 81 -7.74 -37.93 -27.29
CA SER A 81 -7.35 -39.23 -26.76
C SER A 81 -6.34 -39.15 -25.60
N ALA A 82 -5.78 -37.96 -25.33
CA ALA A 82 -4.89 -37.74 -24.21
C ALA A 82 -5.63 -37.94 -22.88
N SER A 83 -5.01 -38.69 -21.96
CA SER A 83 -5.53 -38.80 -20.60
C SER A 83 -5.52 -37.42 -19.93
N VAL A 84 -6.64 -37.06 -19.30
CA VAL A 84 -6.73 -35.82 -18.50
C VAL A 84 -5.60 -35.86 -17.46
N PRO A 85 -4.75 -34.83 -17.38
CA PRO A 85 -3.70 -34.77 -16.37
C PRO A 85 -4.29 -35.03 -14.99
N GLY A 86 -3.76 -36.03 -14.27
CA GLY A 86 -4.31 -36.48 -12.98
C GLY A 86 -4.17 -35.45 -11.85
N ALA A 87 -3.44 -34.36 -12.08
CA ALA A 87 -3.29 -33.25 -11.15
C ALA A 87 -3.82 -31.95 -11.78
N PRO A 88 -4.52 -31.10 -11.00
CA PRO A 88 -4.95 -29.80 -11.49
C PRO A 88 -3.72 -28.97 -11.89
N VAL A 89 -3.67 -28.54 -13.16
CA VAL A 89 -2.66 -27.60 -13.63
C VAL A 89 -2.86 -26.29 -12.89
N SER A 90 -1.84 -25.81 -12.17
CA SER A 90 -1.87 -24.50 -11.51
C SER A 90 -2.15 -23.42 -12.55
N ARG A 91 -3.28 -22.71 -12.40
CA ARG A 91 -3.71 -21.68 -13.34
C ARG A 91 -3.18 -20.29 -12.99
N GLY A 92 -2.14 -20.21 -12.15
CA GLY A 92 -1.56 -18.95 -11.70
C GLY A 92 -2.39 -18.27 -10.59
N THR A 93 -1.89 -17.16 -10.08
CA THR A 93 -2.59 -16.36 -9.07
C THR A 93 -3.41 -15.25 -9.72
N VAL A 94 -4.43 -14.75 -9.03
CA VAL A 94 -5.26 -13.63 -9.52
C VAL A 94 -4.41 -12.41 -9.93
N PRO A 95 -3.38 -12.00 -9.16
CA PRO A 95 -2.51 -10.91 -9.57
C PRO A 95 -1.70 -11.21 -10.83
N ALA A 96 -1.07 -12.38 -10.89
CA ALA A 96 -0.25 -12.78 -12.03
C ALA A 96 -1.06 -12.69 -13.34
N ARG A 97 -2.34 -13.09 -13.32
CA ARG A 97 -3.21 -12.99 -14.51
C ARG A 97 -3.53 -11.56 -14.92
N GLY A 98 -3.76 -10.66 -13.97
CA GLY A 98 -3.98 -9.25 -14.31
C GLY A 98 -2.71 -8.57 -14.82
N ASP A 99 -1.57 -8.93 -14.26
CA ASP A 99 -0.26 -8.38 -14.65
C ASP A 99 0.20 -8.93 -16.01
N GLU A 100 -0.08 -10.22 -16.28
CA GLU A 100 -0.31 -10.89 -17.58
C GLU A 100 -0.72 -9.95 -18.73
N LEU A 101 -1.80 -9.21 -18.46
CA LEU A 101 -2.55 -8.46 -19.45
C LEU A 101 -2.16 -6.98 -19.51
N ALA A 102 -1.31 -6.50 -18.61
CA ALA A 102 -0.98 -5.08 -18.53
C ALA A 102 -0.12 -4.56 -19.69
N PRO A 103 0.94 -5.26 -20.17
CA PRO A 103 1.81 -4.69 -21.19
C PRO A 103 1.13 -4.35 -22.53
N PRO A 104 0.20 -5.17 -23.06
CA PRO A 104 -0.55 -4.80 -24.26
C PRO A 104 -1.49 -3.59 -24.11
N LEU A 105 -1.74 -3.12 -22.87
CA LEU A 105 -2.65 -2.01 -22.56
C LEU A 105 -1.93 -0.67 -22.39
N VAL A 106 -0.65 -0.60 -22.76
CA VAL A 106 0.14 0.62 -22.83
C VAL A 106 0.83 0.69 -24.18
N ASP A 107 1.01 1.90 -24.72
CA ASP A 107 1.60 2.09 -26.05
C ASP A 107 3.10 2.41 -26.00
N GLY A 108 3.76 2.16 -27.13
CA GLY A 108 5.11 2.64 -27.42
C GLY A 108 6.15 2.18 -26.40
N ALA A 109 6.97 3.11 -25.92
CA ALA A 109 8.05 2.81 -24.97
C ALA A 109 7.54 2.27 -23.62
N GLY A 110 6.33 2.65 -23.20
CA GLY A 110 5.69 2.15 -21.99
C GLY A 110 5.49 0.64 -21.99
N ARG A 111 5.13 0.07 -23.15
CA ARG A 111 4.97 -1.37 -23.35
C ARG A 111 6.25 -2.15 -23.14
N ALA A 112 7.35 -1.72 -23.77
CA ALA A 112 8.63 -2.38 -23.63
C ALA A 112 9.14 -2.35 -22.18
N VAL A 113 8.87 -1.26 -21.46
CA VAL A 113 9.15 -1.16 -20.01
C VAL A 113 8.26 -2.12 -19.22
N ALA A 114 6.96 -2.19 -19.50
CA ALA A 114 6.03 -3.09 -18.84
C ALA A 114 6.42 -4.58 -19.02
N GLU A 115 6.73 -4.99 -20.26
CA GLU A 115 7.17 -6.36 -20.59
C GLU A 115 8.45 -6.74 -19.83
N ARG A 116 9.44 -5.83 -19.81
CA ARG A 116 10.68 -6.04 -19.07
C ARG A 116 10.44 -6.13 -17.56
N LEU A 117 9.67 -5.20 -16.99
CA LEU A 117 9.39 -5.19 -15.55
C LEU A 117 8.63 -6.45 -15.11
N LEU A 118 7.68 -6.93 -15.91
CA LEU A 118 6.96 -8.17 -15.66
C LEU A 118 7.89 -9.40 -15.66
N ALA A 119 8.91 -9.42 -16.50
CA ALA A 119 9.89 -10.50 -16.54
C ALA A 119 10.90 -10.47 -15.38
N GLU A 120 11.26 -9.27 -14.91
CA GLU A 120 12.35 -9.06 -13.95
C GLU A 120 11.87 -8.94 -12.49
N HIS A 121 10.61 -8.58 -12.26
CA HIS A 121 10.10 -8.25 -10.94
C HIS A 121 8.86 -9.07 -10.58
N ALA A 122 8.72 -9.39 -9.30
CA ALA A 122 7.52 -10.00 -8.74
C ALA A 122 6.89 -9.07 -7.70
N PRO A 123 5.55 -8.90 -7.70
CA PRO A 123 4.88 -8.19 -6.63
C PRO A 123 4.87 -9.04 -5.35
N ASN A 124 4.56 -8.40 -4.22
CA ASN A 124 4.29 -9.13 -2.99
C ASN A 124 3.08 -10.06 -3.12
N ALA A 125 3.03 -11.10 -2.30
CA ALA A 125 1.97 -12.11 -2.37
C ALA A 125 0.58 -11.46 -2.33
N THR A 126 -0.29 -11.86 -3.26
CA THR A 126 -1.65 -11.32 -3.44
C THR A 126 -1.76 -9.88 -3.94
N LYS A 127 -0.64 -9.20 -4.26
CA LYS A 127 -0.60 -7.84 -4.78
C LYS A 127 -0.31 -7.83 -6.28
N HIS A 128 -0.75 -6.78 -6.95
CA HIS A 128 -0.52 -6.57 -8.38
C HIS A 128 0.74 -5.75 -8.63
N LEU A 129 1.53 -6.11 -9.64
CA LEU A 129 2.68 -5.33 -10.10
C LEU A 129 2.22 -4.04 -10.78
N PHE A 130 1.12 -4.07 -11.53
CA PHE A 130 0.61 -2.92 -12.25
C PHE A 130 -0.71 -2.41 -11.68
N ALA A 131 -0.88 -1.08 -11.70
CA ALA A 131 -2.12 -0.43 -11.36
C ALA A 131 -2.45 0.66 -12.40
N CYS A 132 -3.73 0.89 -12.65
CA CYS A 132 -4.24 1.98 -13.44
C CYS A 132 -4.92 2.99 -12.51
N VAL A 133 -4.46 4.24 -12.57
CA VAL A 133 -5.04 5.36 -11.81
C VAL A 133 -5.18 6.54 -12.75
N ARG A 134 -6.37 7.16 -12.79
CA ARG A 134 -6.67 8.31 -13.65
C ARG A 134 -6.31 8.09 -15.13
N GLY A 135 -6.59 6.89 -15.64
CA GLY A 135 -6.35 6.52 -17.04
C GLY A 135 -4.87 6.38 -17.43
N ARG A 136 -3.97 6.24 -16.45
CA ARG A 136 -2.54 5.97 -16.67
C ARG A 136 -2.14 4.69 -15.94
N VAL A 137 -1.24 3.93 -16.54
CA VAL A 137 -0.72 2.68 -15.99
C VAL A 137 0.59 2.94 -15.28
N TYR A 138 0.70 2.42 -14.06
CA TYR A 138 1.86 2.51 -13.21
C TYR A 138 2.37 1.11 -12.85
N ALA A 139 3.69 0.91 -12.95
CA ALA A 139 4.35 -0.21 -12.28
C ALA A 139 4.61 0.14 -10.82
N ARG A 140 4.46 -0.83 -9.92
CA ARG A 140 4.66 -0.69 -8.47
C ARG A 140 5.65 -1.73 -8.01
N LEU A 141 6.91 -1.32 -7.95
CA LEU A 141 8.05 -2.20 -7.70
C LEU A 141 8.37 -2.20 -6.21
N PRO A 142 7.99 -3.25 -5.44
CA PRO A 142 8.38 -3.35 -4.05
C PRO A 142 9.90 -3.59 -3.96
N VAL A 143 10.59 -2.78 -3.16
CA VAL A 143 12.04 -2.85 -2.97
C VAL A 143 12.32 -3.47 -1.61
N LYS A 144 13.02 -4.60 -1.63
CA LYS A 144 13.51 -5.26 -0.41
C LYS A 144 14.76 -4.55 0.09
N THR A 145 14.77 -4.18 1.35
CA THR A 145 15.88 -3.45 1.98
C THR A 145 16.42 -4.23 3.17
N ASP A 146 17.54 -3.79 3.74
CA ASP A 146 17.96 -4.26 5.07
C ASP A 146 16.90 -3.87 6.13
N LEU A 147 16.88 -4.61 7.24
CA LEU A 147 15.98 -4.31 8.36
C LEU A 147 16.46 -3.02 9.04
N VAL A 148 15.59 -2.00 9.08
CA VAL A 148 15.91 -0.70 9.66
C VAL A 148 15.85 -0.77 11.18
N GLY A 149 17.00 -0.51 11.82
CA GLY A 149 17.18 -0.38 13.26
C GLY A 149 17.08 1.07 13.77
N ARG A 150 17.17 1.21 15.09
CA ARG A 150 17.20 2.52 15.77
C ARG A 150 18.50 3.25 15.42
N GLY A 151 18.39 4.45 14.89
CA GLY A 151 19.52 5.31 14.55
C GLY A 151 20.15 5.03 13.18
N ASP A 152 19.59 4.09 12.40
CA ASP A 152 20.08 3.78 11.06
C ASP A 152 19.94 4.98 10.12
N ASP A 153 20.90 5.13 9.21
CA ASP A 153 20.90 6.17 8.18
C ASP A 153 20.05 5.73 6.97
N LEU A 154 18.85 6.32 6.86
CA LEU A 154 17.97 6.07 5.73
C LEU A 154 18.46 6.68 4.42
N GLU A 155 19.25 7.75 4.45
CA GLU A 155 19.81 8.37 3.24
C GLU A 155 20.84 7.42 2.61
N GLU A 156 21.71 6.82 3.41
CA GLU A 156 22.65 5.78 2.96
C GLU A 156 21.92 4.52 2.48
N LEU A 157 20.88 4.07 3.19
CA LEU A 157 20.05 2.94 2.75
C LEU A 157 19.40 3.22 1.38
N PHE A 158 18.87 4.42 1.19
CA PHE A 158 18.26 4.82 -0.09
C PHE A 158 19.28 4.83 -1.21
N HIS A 159 20.45 5.42 -0.97
CA HIS A 159 21.52 5.44 -1.95
C HIS A 159 21.98 4.03 -2.34
N ARG A 160 22.16 3.12 -1.37
CA ARG A 160 22.65 1.77 -1.62
C ARG A 160 21.61 0.82 -2.21
N GLN A 161 20.38 0.85 -1.71
CA GLN A 161 19.38 -0.21 -1.96
C GLN A 161 18.14 0.26 -2.72
N VAL A 162 17.84 1.56 -2.77
CA VAL A 162 16.64 2.07 -3.46
C VAL A 162 17.01 2.69 -4.81
N LEU A 163 18.03 3.54 -4.84
CA LEU A 163 18.51 4.24 -6.03
C LEU A 163 18.70 3.33 -7.26
N PRO A 164 19.24 2.10 -7.17
CA PRO A 164 19.40 1.23 -8.34
C PRO A 164 18.09 0.92 -9.10
N HIS A 165 16.95 0.95 -8.40
CA HIS A 165 15.63 0.66 -8.95
C HIS A 165 14.92 1.91 -9.51
N VAL A 166 15.38 3.10 -9.16
CA VAL A 166 14.73 4.38 -9.47
C VAL A 166 15.17 4.88 -10.85
N ARG A 167 14.24 5.48 -11.57
CA ARG A 167 14.47 6.17 -12.86
C ARG A 167 13.93 7.60 -12.77
N PRO A 168 14.41 8.53 -13.61
CA PRO A 168 13.87 9.88 -13.67
C PRO A 168 12.34 9.88 -13.85
N GLY A 169 11.66 10.71 -13.06
CA GLY A 169 10.20 10.82 -13.05
C GLY A 169 9.45 9.76 -12.25
N ASP A 170 10.15 8.85 -11.56
CA ASP A 170 9.50 7.93 -10.61
C ASP A 170 9.02 8.66 -9.35
N LEU A 171 7.94 8.17 -8.77
CA LEU A 171 7.56 8.46 -7.38
C LEU A 171 8.02 7.29 -6.50
N VAL A 172 8.52 7.56 -5.30
CA VAL A 172 8.95 6.52 -4.36
C VAL A 172 8.16 6.65 -3.06
N ALA A 173 7.47 5.59 -2.66
CA ALA A 173 6.75 5.52 -1.40
C ALA A 173 7.54 4.70 -0.37
N ILE A 174 7.71 5.22 0.84
CA ILE A 174 8.31 4.49 1.98
C ILE A 174 7.32 4.38 3.14
N ALA A 175 7.19 3.20 3.71
CA ALA A 175 6.38 2.95 4.89
C ALA A 175 6.82 3.81 6.08
N GLU A 176 5.87 4.22 6.91
CA GLU A 176 6.13 4.99 8.13
C GLU A 176 6.98 4.24 9.17
N LYS A 177 6.85 2.91 9.26
CA LYS A 177 7.49 2.10 10.31
C LYS A 177 9.02 2.21 10.29
N PRO A 178 9.72 1.93 9.17
CA PRO A 178 11.18 2.11 9.10
C PRO A 178 11.60 3.55 9.35
N VAL A 179 10.81 4.54 8.90
CA VAL A 179 11.12 5.96 9.18
C VAL A 179 11.08 6.23 10.69
N ALA A 180 10.00 5.87 11.37
CA ALA A 180 9.89 6.02 12.82
C ALA A 180 11.00 5.25 13.56
N THR A 181 11.29 4.01 13.14
CA THR A 181 12.35 3.20 13.75
C THR A 181 13.73 3.85 13.60
N SER A 182 14.11 4.32 12.40
CA SER A 182 15.39 5.02 12.17
C SER A 182 15.55 6.25 13.08
N GLN A 183 14.46 6.97 13.34
CA GLN A 183 14.41 8.12 14.24
C GLN A 183 14.42 7.74 15.73
N GLY A 184 14.51 6.45 16.05
CA GLY A 184 14.48 5.92 17.41
C GLY A 184 13.10 5.98 18.07
N ARG A 185 12.03 6.10 17.29
CA ARG A 185 10.63 6.25 17.77
C ARG A 185 9.88 4.92 17.89
N SER A 186 10.61 3.82 18.11
CA SER A 186 10.10 2.47 18.32
C SER A 186 10.86 1.84 19.49
N TRP A 187 10.14 1.26 20.45
CA TRP A 187 10.68 0.70 21.68
C TRP A 187 10.11 -0.69 21.93
N ALA A 188 10.94 -1.61 22.43
CA ALA A 188 10.42 -2.86 22.96
C ALA A 188 9.57 -2.57 24.21
N LEU A 189 8.53 -3.38 24.46
CA LEU A 189 7.60 -3.10 25.56
C LEU A 189 8.28 -3.07 26.93
N ASP A 190 9.36 -3.83 27.13
CA ASP A 190 10.14 -3.89 28.37
C ASP A 190 11.05 -2.65 28.58
N GLU A 191 11.32 -1.87 27.54
CA GLU A 191 12.00 -0.58 27.65
C GLU A 191 11.07 0.54 28.15
N ILE A 192 9.76 0.35 28.00
CA ILE A 192 8.75 1.32 28.39
C ILE A 192 8.39 1.08 29.85
N HIS A 193 8.39 2.15 30.66
CA HIS A 193 8.13 2.07 32.10
C HIS A 193 6.85 2.84 32.46
N PRO A 194 5.65 2.22 32.39
CA PRO A 194 4.40 2.92 32.58
C PRO A 194 4.22 3.46 34.00
N GLY A 195 3.91 4.75 34.11
CA GLY A 195 3.51 5.38 35.36
C GLY A 195 2.11 4.98 35.80
N ARG A 196 1.72 5.41 37.01
CA ARG A 196 0.38 5.13 37.57
C ARG A 196 -0.74 5.65 36.66
N LEU A 197 -0.55 6.84 36.09
CA LEU A 197 -1.53 7.47 35.21
C LEU A 197 -1.78 6.59 33.97
N ALA A 198 -0.72 6.15 33.29
CA ALA A 198 -0.82 5.30 32.12
C ALA A 198 -1.55 3.97 32.41
N ARG A 199 -1.24 3.33 33.56
CA ARG A 199 -1.91 2.08 34.00
C ARG A 199 -3.40 2.24 34.29
N VAL A 200 -3.83 3.43 34.75
CA VAL A 200 -5.24 3.70 35.02
C VAL A 200 -5.97 4.03 33.72
N LEU A 201 -5.40 4.93 32.91
CA LEU A 201 -6.06 5.41 31.69
C LEU A 201 -6.18 4.33 30.61
N SER A 202 -5.20 3.44 30.48
CA SER A 202 -5.23 2.37 29.46
C SER A 202 -6.43 1.42 29.61
N LYS A 203 -6.93 1.23 30.84
CA LYS A 203 -8.12 0.40 31.12
C LYS A 203 -9.42 1.01 30.59
N ALA A 204 -9.45 2.32 30.36
CA ALA A 204 -10.62 3.03 29.86
C ALA A 204 -10.71 3.03 28.32
N VAL A 205 -9.66 2.58 27.63
CA VAL A 205 -9.61 2.54 26.16
C VAL A 205 -10.36 1.31 25.65
N THR A 206 -11.28 1.54 24.72
CA THR A 206 -11.99 0.44 24.06
C THR A 206 -11.05 -0.23 23.08
N ARG A 207 -10.76 -1.52 23.29
CA ARG A 207 -9.98 -2.31 22.33
C ARG A 207 -10.79 -2.53 21.06
N THR A 208 -10.19 -2.27 19.91
CA THR A 208 -10.82 -2.53 18.62
C THR A 208 -10.24 -3.81 18.00
N PRO A 209 -10.96 -4.47 17.08
CA PRO A 209 -10.44 -5.65 16.39
C PRO A 209 -9.17 -5.41 15.57
N HIS A 210 -8.84 -4.15 15.24
CA HIS A 210 -7.77 -3.80 14.29
C HIS A 210 -6.46 -3.36 14.95
N GLY A 211 -6.40 -3.30 16.28
CA GLY A 211 -5.17 -2.92 16.98
C GLY A 211 -5.36 -2.71 18.48
N ILE A 212 -4.25 -2.80 19.20
CA ILE A 212 -4.19 -2.53 20.64
C ILE A 212 -4.34 -1.03 20.91
N GLY A 213 -3.77 -0.19 20.03
CA GLY A 213 -3.74 1.26 20.19
C GLY A 213 -3.24 1.64 21.59
N LEU A 214 -3.95 2.55 22.26
CA LEU A 214 -3.64 2.98 23.64
C LEU A 214 -4.18 2.04 24.74
N GLY A 215 -4.57 0.82 24.36
CA GLY A 215 -5.25 -0.16 25.23
C GLY A 215 -4.34 -0.95 26.18
N ILE A 216 -3.05 -0.62 26.24
CA ILE A 216 -2.08 -1.15 27.21
C ILE A 216 -1.33 0.00 27.89
N PRO A 217 -0.80 -0.21 29.11
CA PRO A 217 -0.09 0.85 29.85
C PRO A 217 1.09 1.45 29.09
N GLU A 218 1.82 0.67 28.30
CA GLU A 218 3.02 1.07 27.58
C GLU A 218 2.70 2.09 26.47
N THR A 219 1.73 1.78 25.61
CA THR A 219 1.30 2.72 24.56
C THR A 219 0.62 3.96 25.14
N MET A 220 -0.09 3.83 26.26
CA MET A 220 -0.62 4.99 26.98
C MET A 220 0.49 5.86 27.58
N GLN A 221 1.59 5.25 28.05
CA GLN A 221 2.74 6.00 28.54
C GLN A 221 3.38 6.80 27.40
N LEU A 222 3.57 6.19 26.22
CA LEU A 222 4.05 6.91 25.04
C LEU A 222 3.12 8.07 24.65
N ALA A 223 1.80 7.91 24.77
CA ALA A 223 0.85 9.00 24.53
C ALA A 223 1.00 10.15 25.54
N ILE A 224 1.26 9.84 26.81
CA ILE A 224 1.53 10.84 27.85
C ILE A 224 2.85 11.56 27.59
N ASP A 225 3.89 10.84 27.19
CA ASP A 225 5.20 11.40 26.92
C ASP A 225 5.18 12.30 25.67
N GLU A 226 4.43 11.91 24.63
CA GLU A 226 4.30 12.67 23.38
C GLU A 226 3.42 13.93 23.53
N ALA A 227 2.26 13.82 24.19
CA ALA A 227 1.27 14.90 24.24
C ALA A 227 1.22 15.67 25.57
N GLY A 228 1.84 15.12 26.62
CA GLY A 228 1.76 15.62 27.99
C GLY A 228 0.53 15.11 28.74
N ALA A 229 0.73 14.81 30.03
CA ALA A 229 -0.34 14.33 30.92
C ALA A 229 -1.59 15.23 30.97
N PRO A 230 -1.49 16.58 31.04
CA PRO A 230 -2.67 17.45 31.08
C PRO A 230 -3.55 17.30 29.83
N ARG A 231 -2.94 17.19 28.64
CA ARG A 231 -3.64 17.05 27.38
C ARG A 231 -4.34 15.71 27.25
N ILE A 232 -3.67 14.63 27.67
CA ILE A 232 -4.26 13.29 27.69
C ILE A 232 -5.45 13.23 28.66
N LEU A 233 -5.33 13.81 29.85
CA LEU A 233 -6.44 13.89 30.82
C LEU A 233 -7.65 14.66 30.25
N ALA A 234 -7.40 15.81 29.61
CA ALA A 234 -8.46 16.58 28.94
C ALA A 234 -9.13 15.77 27.82
N ALA A 235 -8.34 15.04 27.02
CA ALA A 235 -8.84 14.14 25.99
C ALA A 235 -9.71 13.01 26.56
N THR A 236 -9.29 12.39 27.66
CA THR A 236 -10.08 11.37 28.37
C THR A 236 -11.41 11.94 28.87
N ALA A 237 -11.38 13.14 29.49
CA ALA A 237 -12.59 13.80 29.99
C ALA A 237 -13.57 14.12 28.83
N ALA A 238 -13.07 14.63 27.71
CA ALA A 238 -13.88 14.87 26.53
C ALA A 238 -14.44 13.57 25.93
N ALA A 239 -13.67 12.49 25.89
CA ALA A 239 -14.16 11.20 25.45
C ALA A 239 -15.30 10.67 26.35
N ALA A 240 -15.21 10.89 27.67
CA ALA A 240 -16.28 10.55 28.59
C ALA A 240 -17.55 11.40 28.35
N ALA A 241 -17.41 12.71 28.15
CA ALA A 241 -18.53 13.59 27.80
C ALA A 241 -19.16 13.21 26.45
N GLY A 242 -18.34 12.89 25.44
CA GLY A 242 -18.79 12.45 24.12
C GLY A 242 -19.69 11.21 24.19
N ARG A 243 -19.38 10.26 25.09
CA ARG A 243 -20.22 9.07 25.31
C ARG A 243 -21.64 9.43 25.80
N LEU A 244 -21.78 10.45 26.65
CA LEU A 244 -23.08 10.90 27.15
C LEU A 244 -23.97 11.43 26.01
N VAL A 245 -23.37 12.09 25.02
CA VAL A 245 -24.07 12.63 23.84
C VAL A 245 -23.99 11.71 22.62
N ARG A 246 -23.58 10.45 22.80
CA ARG A 246 -23.40 9.42 21.75
C ARG A 246 -22.47 9.83 20.59
N LYS A 247 -21.54 10.77 20.82
CA LYS A 247 -20.49 11.15 19.86
C LYS A 247 -19.19 10.42 20.19
N ARG A 248 -18.52 9.88 19.17
CA ARG A 248 -17.22 9.19 19.28
C ARG A 248 -16.11 10.09 18.72
N GLY A 249 -14.85 9.78 19.02
CA GLY A 249 -13.67 10.43 18.42
C GLY A 249 -13.14 11.68 19.14
N TRP A 250 -13.81 12.16 20.18
CA TRP A 250 -13.37 13.36 20.91
C TRP A 250 -12.01 13.21 21.61
N PHE A 251 -11.61 11.97 21.93
CA PHE A 251 -10.28 11.69 22.48
C PHE A 251 -9.18 12.18 21.53
N TYR A 252 -9.13 11.65 20.31
CA TYR A 252 -8.08 11.96 19.34
C TYR A 252 -8.18 13.40 18.81
N ALA A 253 -9.38 13.97 18.76
CA ALA A 253 -9.56 15.39 18.44
C ALA A 253 -8.80 16.32 19.42
N ILE A 254 -8.70 15.94 20.70
CA ILE A 254 -7.95 16.71 21.70
C ILE A 254 -6.50 16.20 21.80
N ALA A 255 -6.29 14.90 21.90
CA ALA A 255 -4.96 14.30 22.07
C ALA A 255 -4.03 14.61 20.88
N GLY A 256 -4.60 14.75 19.68
CA GLY A 256 -3.91 15.14 18.47
C GLY A 256 -3.43 13.96 17.61
N PRO A 257 -3.03 14.24 16.37
CA PRO A 257 -2.69 13.21 15.37
C PRO A 257 -1.45 12.40 15.75
N ALA A 258 -0.47 12.98 16.46
CA ALA A 258 0.71 12.25 16.92
C ALA A 258 0.35 11.10 17.88
N VAL A 259 -0.65 11.30 18.75
CA VAL A 259 -1.16 10.28 19.67
C VAL A 259 -2.02 9.24 18.92
N GLU A 260 -2.76 9.66 17.89
CA GLU A 260 -3.53 8.75 17.05
C GLU A 260 -2.65 7.80 16.26
N ALA A 261 -1.46 8.24 15.86
CA ALA A 261 -0.47 7.43 15.13
C ALA A 261 0.29 6.44 16.02
N ILE A 262 0.05 6.40 17.33
CA ILE A 262 0.71 5.46 18.23
C ILE A 262 0.18 4.06 17.98
N ASP A 263 1.09 3.14 17.72
CA ASP A 263 0.79 1.73 17.49
C ASP A 263 1.43 0.85 18.56
N GLY A 264 0.75 -0.25 18.84
CA GLY A 264 1.20 -1.27 19.79
C GLY A 264 1.80 -2.49 19.10
N PRO A 265 2.21 -3.50 19.87
CA PRO A 265 2.76 -4.73 19.33
C PRO A 265 1.75 -5.45 18.45
N THR A 266 2.20 -5.88 17.29
CA THR A 266 1.38 -6.52 16.24
C THR A 266 2.03 -7.84 15.83
N PRO A 267 1.41 -9.01 16.10
CA PRO A 267 2.05 -10.31 15.90
C PRO A 267 2.52 -10.60 14.47
N TYR A 268 1.84 -10.02 13.47
CA TYR A 268 2.16 -10.19 12.05
C TYR A 268 3.21 -9.18 11.53
N THR A 269 3.66 -8.22 12.33
CA THR A 269 4.77 -7.32 11.94
C THR A 269 6.09 -8.11 11.93
N LEU A 270 7.06 -7.68 11.12
CA LEU A 270 8.39 -8.29 11.05
C LEU A 270 9.15 -8.20 12.40
N PRO A 271 9.67 -9.32 12.94
CA PRO A 271 10.51 -9.30 14.14
C PRO A 271 11.81 -8.48 13.95
N PRO A 272 12.32 -7.82 15.01
CA PRO A 272 11.81 -7.83 16.38
C PRO A 272 10.64 -6.83 16.60
N HIS A 273 10.24 -6.06 15.59
CA HIS A 273 9.25 -4.98 15.74
C HIS A 273 7.83 -5.44 16.08
N ASN A 274 7.52 -6.72 15.96
CA ASN A 274 6.24 -7.30 16.40
C ASN A 274 5.97 -7.15 17.90
N THR A 275 7.02 -7.00 18.72
CA THR A 275 6.91 -6.81 20.17
C THR A 275 7.07 -5.34 20.60
N HIS A 276 7.11 -4.41 19.66
CA HIS A 276 7.39 -3.00 19.94
C HIS A 276 6.11 -2.16 20.01
N ALA A 277 6.18 -1.08 20.78
CA ALA A 277 5.27 0.05 20.66
C ALA A 277 6.02 1.24 20.05
N LYS A 278 5.33 2.02 19.22
CA LYS A 278 5.99 3.06 18.41
C LYS A 278 5.13 4.30 18.27
N LEU A 279 5.79 5.42 18.04
CA LEU A 279 5.16 6.65 17.58
C LEU A 279 5.19 6.72 16.05
N GLY A 280 4.37 7.58 15.45
CA GLY A 280 4.50 7.93 14.05
C GLY A 280 5.82 8.69 13.75
N PRO A 281 6.26 8.75 12.48
CA PRO A 281 7.44 9.51 12.07
C PRO A 281 7.40 10.98 12.50
N ALA A 282 8.53 11.50 12.95
CA ALA A 282 8.74 12.94 13.13
C ALA A 282 9.05 13.59 11.76
N GLU A 283 8.46 14.76 11.51
CA GLU A 283 8.71 15.59 10.32
C GLU A 283 8.73 14.80 8.99
N PRO A 284 7.67 14.04 8.66
CA PRO A 284 7.67 13.14 7.50
C PRO A 284 7.88 13.86 6.16
N ASP A 285 7.49 15.14 6.05
CA ASP A 285 7.78 15.98 4.87
C ASP A 285 9.27 16.25 4.71
N ALA A 286 9.96 16.60 5.80
CA ALA A 286 11.40 16.87 5.77
C ALA A 286 12.19 15.59 5.49
N VAL A 287 11.77 14.44 6.04
CA VAL A 287 12.34 13.13 5.71
C VAL A 287 12.19 12.85 4.21
N ALA A 288 10.97 12.98 3.67
CA ALA A 288 10.71 12.74 2.26
C ALA A 288 11.57 13.64 1.36
N GLU A 289 11.74 14.92 1.71
CA GLU A 289 12.58 15.83 0.94
C GLU A 289 14.06 15.45 0.96
N ARG A 290 14.60 14.99 2.10
CA ARG A 290 15.99 14.52 2.17
C ARG A 290 16.20 13.26 1.32
N LEU A 291 15.33 12.28 1.44
CA LEU A 291 15.39 11.05 0.64
C LEU A 291 15.22 11.33 -0.86
N ALA A 292 14.33 12.26 -1.24
CA ALA A 292 14.18 12.67 -2.63
C ALA A 292 15.45 13.34 -3.17
N ARG A 293 16.13 14.15 -2.35
CA ARG A 293 17.42 14.75 -2.71
C ARG A 293 18.49 13.68 -2.97
N VAL A 294 18.64 12.71 -2.07
CA VAL A 294 19.56 11.58 -2.26
C VAL A 294 19.34 10.88 -3.60
N LEU A 295 18.08 10.58 -3.94
CA LEU A 295 17.74 9.92 -5.19
C LEU A 295 18.04 10.80 -6.41
N ARG A 296 17.71 12.10 -6.34
CA ARG A 296 17.98 13.04 -7.44
C ARG A 296 19.48 13.25 -7.67
N ASP A 297 20.27 13.34 -6.61
CA ASP A 297 21.72 13.55 -6.68
C ASP A 297 22.45 12.28 -7.20
N GLY A 298 21.88 11.10 -6.93
CA GLY A 298 22.42 9.82 -7.39
C GLY A 298 22.10 9.46 -8.84
N LEU A 299 21.05 10.05 -9.43
CA LEU A 299 20.62 9.77 -10.80
C LEU A 299 21.50 10.47 -11.84
N ARG A 300 21.79 9.75 -12.93
CA ARG A 300 22.58 10.24 -14.07
C ARG A 300 21.69 10.51 -15.28
N ALA A 301 22.14 11.39 -16.18
CA ALA A 301 21.40 11.77 -17.38
C ALA A 301 21.06 10.60 -18.34
N GLY A 302 21.72 9.45 -18.19
CA GLY A 302 21.46 8.23 -18.97
C GLY A 302 20.54 7.21 -18.29
N ASP A 303 20.11 7.45 -17.05
CA ASP A 303 19.30 6.49 -16.29
C ASP A 303 17.82 6.52 -16.68
N GLY A 304 17.44 7.13 -17.81
CA GLY A 304 16.08 7.06 -18.33
C GLY A 304 15.80 5.70 -18.96
N ASP A 305 14.63 5.12 -18.71
CA ASP A 305 14.19 3.88 -19.38
C ASP A 305 13.25 4.13 -20.57
N GLY A 306 13.12 5.39 -21.00
CA GLY A 306 12.27 5.81 -22.11
C GLY A 306 10.76 5.82 -21.79
N GLY A 307 10.36 5.55 -20.54
CA GLY A 307 8.96 5.61 -20.11
C GLY A 307 8.31 6.99 -20.25
N ALA A 308 6.98 7.03 -20.22
CA ALA A 308 6.18 8.25 -20.44
C ALA A 308 6.48 9.39 -19.45
N SER A 309 7.08 9.07 -18.29
CA SER A 309 7.52 10.06 -17.30
C SER A 309 8.70 10.94 -17.78
N ALA A 310 9.40 10.57 -18.86
CA ALA A 310 10.50 11.34 -19.44
C ALA A 310 10.07 12.60 -20.23
N GLY A 311 8.95 13.23 -19.87
CA GLY A 311 8.45 14.46 -20.48
C GLY A 311 9.49 15.61 -20.47
N LYS A 312 9.37 16.49 -21.48
CA LYS A 312 10.29 17.60 -21.80
C LYS A 312 10.52 18.56 -20.61
N GLY A 313 11.44 18.22 -19.73
CA GLY A 313 11.83 19.01 -18.56
C GLY A 313 12.17 18.10 -17.39
N GLY A 314 13.32 17.43 -17.48
CA GLY A 314 13.93 16.55 -16.47
C GLY A 314 13.00 16.14 -15.33
N ALA A 315 12.25 15.06 -15.50
CA ALA A 315 11.23 14.67 -14.53
C ALA A 315 11.87 14.35 -13.17
N ALA A 316 11.54 15.18 -12.18
CA ALA A 316 12.07 15.07 -10.84
C ALA A 316 11.56 13.79 -10.17
N VAL A 317 12.44 13.12 -9.43
CA VAL A 317 12.04 12.05 -8.51
C VAL A 317 11.47 12.68 -7.24
N HIS A 318 10.37 12.10 -6.79
CA HIS A 318 9.67 12.51 -5.59
C HIS A 318 9.54 11.35 -4.60
N VAL A 319 9.50 11.67 -3.32
CA VAL A 319 9.33 10.69 -2.24
C VAL A 319 8.09 11.02 -1.42
N ALA A 320 7.40 9.99 -0.94
CA ALA A 320 6.31 10.09 0.02
C ALA A 320 6.50 9.10 1.18
N VAL A 321 6.34 9.57 2.41
CA VAL A 321 6.21 8.73 3.60
C VAL A 321 4.74 8.36 3.77
N VAL A 322 4.46 7.07 3.82
CA VAL A 322 3.09 6.54 3.79
C VAL A 322 2.81 5.62 4.97
N ASP A 323 1.62 5.75 5.55
CA ASP A 323 1.04 4.77 6.46
C ASP A 323 0.03 3.93 5.70
N VAL A 324 0.42 2.70 5.40
CA VAL A 324 -0.32 1.81 4.52
C VAL A 324 -0.46 0.46 5.19
N SER A 325 -1.66 -0.09 5.06
CA SER A 325 -2.00 -1.46 5.45
C SER A 325 -2.98 -2.03 4.44
N ASP A 326 -3.29 -3.32 4.58
CA ASP A 326 -4.38 -3.94 3.82
C ASP A 326 -5.76 -3.31 4.10
N LEU A 327 -5.88 -2.39 5.07
CA LEU A 327 -7.12 -1.69 5.39
C LEU A 327 -7.25 -0.33 4.74
N ASP A 328 -6.17 0.45 4.75
CA ASP A 328 -6.19 1.86 4.40
C ASP A 328 -4.78 2.33 3.99
N ALA A 329 -4.71 3.45 3.29
CA ALA A 329 -3.48 4.10 2.88
C ALA A 329 -3.55 5.59 3.17
N ARG A 330 -2.50 6.17 3.76
CA ARG A 330 -2.41 7.60 4.07
C ARG A 330 -1.01 8.12 3.75
N VAL A 331 -0.93 9.31 3.16
CA VAL A 331 0.34 10.00 2.95
C VAL A 331 0.61 10.90 4.15
N LEU A 332 1.60 10.53 4.96
CA LEU A 332 1.97 11.28 6.17
C LEU A 332 2.83 12.50 5.83
N GLY A 333 3.72 12.35 4.85
CA GLY A 333 4.51 13.45 4.34
C GLY A 333 5.05 13.18 2.96
N ALA A 334 5.49 14.21 2.26
CA ALA A 334 6.00 14.11 0.91
C ALA A 334 6.95 15.25 0.56
N SER A 335 7.91 14.97 -0.32
CA SER A 335 8.79 15.97 -0.92
C SER A 335 7.97 17.03 -1.69
N ALA A 336 8.57 18.19 -1.94
CA ALA A 336 7.94 19.24 -2.72
C ALA A 336 7.54 18.74 -4.12
N GLY A 337 6.34 19.11 -4.58
CA GLY A 337 5.81 18.76 -5.90
C GLY A 337 5.14 17.38 -6.00
N THR A 338 5.19 16.54 -4.96
CA THR A 338 4.54 15.22 -4.99
C THR A 338 3.01 15.31 -5.08
N ASP A 339 2.40 14.60 -6.03
CA ASP A 339 0.94 14.37 -6.04
C ASP A 339 0.56 13.34 -4.96
N ARG A 340 0.20 13.84 -3.77
CA ARG A 340 -0.23 13.00 -2.64
C ARG A 340 -1.48 12.17 -2.94
N ALA A 341 -2.39 12.67 -3.77
CA ALA A 341 -3.63 11.97 -4.08
C ALA A 341 -3.36 10.78 -5.01
N LEU A 342 -2.42 10.92 -5.96
CA LEU A 342 -1.93 9.82 -6.78
C LEU A 342 -1.22 8.76 -5.92
N VAL A 343 -0.30 9.15 -5.03
CA VAL A 343 0.38 8.20 -4.12
C VAL A 343 -0.65 7.47 -3.26
N HIS A 344 -1.57 8.19 -2.61
CA HIS A 344 -2.65 7.59 -1.85
C HIS A 344 -3.40 6.52 -2.66
N ARG A 345 -3.83 6.86 -3.89
CA ARG A 345 -4.55 5.95 -4.79
C ARG A 345 -3.73 4.70 -5.13
N LEU A 346 -2.46 4.85 -5.50
CA LEU A 346 -1.59 3.75 -5.90
C LEU A 346 -1.24 2.79 -4.75
N MET A 347 -1.35 3.26 -3.50
CA MET A 347 -1.05 2.48 -2.31
C MET A 347 -2.27 1.81 -1.66
N LEU A 348 -3.49 2.01 -2.18
CA LEU A 348 -4.73 1.54 -1.55
C LEU A 348 -4.78 0.03 -1.29
N ASP A 349 -4.26 -0.80 -2.20
CA ASP A 349 -4.18 -2.26 -2.03
C ASP A 349 -2.90 -2.73 -1.32
N ASN A 350 -2.08 -1.80 -0.84
CA ASN A 350 -0.84 -2.04 -0.11
C ASN A 350 0.19 -2.89 -0.90
N PRO A 351 0.86 -2.32 -1.92
CA PRO A 351 1.87 -3.04 -2.68
C PRO A 351 3.12 -3.41 -1.87
N LEU A 352 3.33 -2.80 -0.69
CA LEU A 352 4.44 -3.09 0.22
C LEU A 352 4.31 -4.44 0.96
N GLY A 353 3.15 -5.08 0.89
CA GLY A 353 2.85 -6.25 1.72
C GLY A 353 2.47 -5.86 3.16
N GLN A 354 2.02 -6.84 3.94
CA GLN A 354 1.45 -6.60 5.27
C GLN A 354 2.24 -7.28 6.40
N GLY A 355 3.08 -8.26 6.08
CA GLY A 355 3.74 -9.14 7.03
C GLY A 355 5.26 -9.06 6.99
N HIS A 356 5.88 -10.13 6.51
CA HIS A 356 7.32 -10.38 6.60
C HIS A 356 8.06 -10.18 5.27
N GLU A 357 7.43 -9.54 4.29
CA GLU A 357 7.98 -9.33 2.95
C GLU A 357 9.28 -8.50 2.97
N GLN A 358 9.45 -7.65 3.99
CA GLN A 358 10.61 -6.77 4.17
C GLN A 358 10.82 -5.81 2.97
N THR A 359 9.71 -5.35 2.39
CA THR A 359 9.71 -4.39 1.28
C THR A 359 9.13 -3.05 1.73
N PRO A 360 9.85 -2.28 2.56
CA PRO A 360 9.33 -1.03 3.11
C PRO A 360 9.18 0.08 2.07
N VAL A 361 9.74 -0.08 0.87
CA VAL A 361 9.78 0.93 -0.18
C VAL A 361 9.08 0.37 -1.43
N CYS A 362 8.35 1.22 -2.14
CA CYS A 362 7.80 0.92 -3.46
C CYS A 362 8.16 2.03 -4.45
N VAL A 363 8.76 1.67 -5.58
CA VAL A 363 8.95 2.57 -6.71
C VAL A 363 7.69 2.53 -7.59
N LEU A 364 7.09 3.69 -7.81
CA LEU A 364 5.88 3.90 -8.61
C LEU A 364 6.29 4.56 -9.93
N ARG A 365 6.30 3.78 -11.00
CA ARG A 365 6.75 4.23 -12.33
C ARG A 365 5.58 4.41 -13.27
N ASP A 366 5.44 5.59 -13.85
CA ASP A 366 4.45 5.89 -14.89
C ASP A 366 4.87 5.27 -16.23
N LEU A 367 4.08 4.34 -16.72
CA LEU A 367 4.29 3.67 -18.00
C LEU A 367 3.58 4.39 -19.15
N GLY A 368 2.65 5.31 -18.85
CA GLY A 368 1.91 6.07 -19.85
C GLY A 368 0.40 5.91 -19.74
N PRO A 369 -0.35 6.51 -20.69
CA PRO A 369 -1.80 6.36 -20.74
C PRO A 369 -2.20 4.90 -20.95
N LEU A 370 -3.35 4.54 -20.38
CA LEU A 370 -4.03 3.29 -20.67
C LEU A 370 -4.55 3.34 -22.12
N SER A 371 -4.14 2.37 -22.92
CA SER A 371 -4.47 2.23 -24.34
C SER A 371 -5.08 0.86 -24.62
N PRO A 372 -6.38 0.66 -24.36
CA PRO A 372 -7.04 -0.58 -24.73
C PRO A 372 -7.11 -0.70 -26.27
N PRO A 373 -6.97 -1.91 -26.84
CA PRO A 373 -7.16 -2.12 -28.26
C PRO A 373 -8.58 -1.69 -28.68
N PRO A 374 -8.77 -1.19 -29.91
CA PRO A 374 -10.08 -0.87 -30.42
C PRO A 374 -10.99 -2.11 -30.39
N ALA A 375 -12.25 -1.89 -29.99
CA ALA A 375 -13.27 -2.93 -29.82
C ALA A 375 -13.74 -3.55 -31.15
#